data_AF-A0A673B627-F1
#
_entry.id   AF-A0A673B627-F1
#
_cell.length_a   1.000
_cell.length_b   1.000
_cell.length_c   1.000
_cell.angle_alpha   90.00
_cell.angle_beta   90.00
_cell.angle_gamma   90.00
#
_symmetry.space_group_name_H-M   'P 1'
#
loop_
_entity.id
_entity.type
_entity.pdbx_description
1 polymer ?
#
loop_
_entity_poly.entity_id
_entity_poly.type
_entity_poly.pdbx_seq_one_letter_code
_entity_poly.pdbx_strand_id
1 'polypeptide(L)'
;MKLTRKLVLAKAKASDLESVKKLNCWGCNLTDISIFSQMPNIEVLTLSVNSITSLSPLAGCLSLCELYLRRNMIPSLSELSHLRPLTRLRVLWLAENPCCGTDPGQYRLTVLRCLPRLQKLDNQVVTEEEIALALMEGEEVTTPPGSIQNQLSTNGLPDAETENDPLNYNMEETNKIREQLGMKPLSRDKFPSLSSPSTRETKTSLRKSHTLDAVLLLLKDLEEEELRIVHTATQNRLQMYTLDSEMLNDSLQTQKTADIQH
;
A
#
# COMPACT_ATOMS: atom_id res chain seq x y z
N MET A 1 -1.06 -17.06 -21.69
CA MET A 1 -2.20 -17.91 -22.08
C MET A 1 -3.44 -17.48 -21.30
N LYS A 2 -4.64 -17.50 -21.91
CA LYS A 2 -5.89 -17.17 -21.21
C LYS A 2 -6.56 -18.43 -20.65
N LEU A 3 -6.99 -18.38 -19.39
CA LEU A 3 -7.77 -19.45 -18.78
C LEU A 3 -9.22 -19.37 -19.28
N THR A 4 -9.63 -20.31 -20.13
CA THR A 4 -10.99 -20.33 -20.72
C THR A 4 -11.95 -21.17 -19.88
N ARG A 5 -13.26 -20.88 -19.97
CA ARG A 5 -14.32 -21.67 -19.31
C ARG A 5 -14.19 -23.17 -19.60
N LYS A 6 -13.95 -23.55 -20.86
CA LYS A 6 -13.76 -24.95 -21.26
C LYS A 6 -12.62 -25.62 -20.50
N LEU A 7 -11.47 -24.93 -20.36
CA LEU A 7 -10.31 -25.46 -19.65
C LEU A 7 -10.56 -25.58 -18.14
N VAL A 8 -11.26 -24.61 -17.55
CA VAL A 8 -11.66 -24.66 -16.14
C VAL A 8 -12.57 -25.86 -15.87
N LEU A 9 -13.65 -26.00 -16.64
CA LEU A 9 -14.60 -27.11 -16.48
C LEU A 9 -13.93 -28.47 -16.68
N ALA A 10 -13.04 -28.58 -17.68
CA ALA A 10 -12.27 -29.80 -17.91
C ALA A 10 -11.32 -30.13 -16.74
N LYS A 11 -10.58 -29.14 -16.22
CA LYS A 11 -9.65 -29.34 -15.09
C LYS A 11 -10.38 -29.62 -13.77
N ALA A 12 -11.49 -28.96 -13.52
CA ALA A 12 -12.29 -29.14 -12.31
C ALA A 12 -13.24 -30.35 -12.37
N LYS A 13 -13.39 -30.98 -13.54
CA LYS A 13 -14.41 -32.02 -13.80
C LYS A 13 -15.81 -31.56 -13.37
N ALA A 14 -16.12 -30.29 -13.65
CA ALA A 14 -17.33 -29.63 -13.21
C ALA A 14 -18.26 -29.37 -14.40
N SER A 15 -19.57 -29.43 -14.15
CA SER A 15 -20.60 -29.12 -15.15
C SER A 15 -20.81 -27.61 -15.30
N ASP A 16 -20.57 -26.85 -14.22
CA ASP A 16 -20.70 -25.41 -14.21
C ASP A 16 -19.65 -24.72 -13.30
N LEU A 17 -19.37 -23.45 -13.59
CA LEU A 17 -18.37 -22.64 -12.89
C LEU A 17 -18.70 -22.40 -11.42
N GLU A 18 -20.00 -22.28 -11.07
CA GLU A 18 -20.42 -22.03 -9.69
C GLU A 18 -20.15 -23.21 -8.75
N SER A 19 -20.07 -24.43 -9.31
CA SER A 19 -19.79 -25.66 -8.55
C SER A 19 -18.30 -25.87 -8.25
N VAL A 20 -17.41 -25.09 -8.88
CA VAL A 20 -15.97 -25.27 -8.74
C VAL A 20 -15.47 -24.65 -7.45
N LYS A 21 -15.18 -25.49 -6.47
CA LYS A 21 -14.58 -25.08 -5.19
C LYS A 21 -13.05 -25.12 -5.18
N LYS A 22 -12.46 -26.02 -5.95
CA LYS A 22 -11.00 -26.23 -5.97
C LYS A 22 -10.51 -26.28 -7.41
N LEU A 23 -9.48 -25.50 -7.71
CA LEU A 23 -8.88 -25.50 -9.04
C LEU A 23 -7.36 -25.48 -8.95
N ASN A 24 -6.73 -26.39 -9.70
CA ASN A 24 -5.29 -26.44 -9.87
C ASN A 24 -4.91 -26.07 -11.32
N CYS A 25 -4.23 -24.95 -11.44
CA CYS A 25 -3.69 -24.38 -12.67
C CYS A 25 -2.18 -24.11 -12.56
N TRP A 26 -1.46 -24.97 -11.83
CA TRP A 26 -0.01 -24.92 -11.73
C TRP A 26 0.66 -25.07 -13.11
N GLY A 27 1.67 -24.25 -13.41
CA GLY A 27 2.50 -24.43 -14.61
C GLY A 27 1.74 -24.31 -15.93
N CYS A 28 0.66 -23.54 -15.99
CA CYS A 28 -0.22 -23.43 -17.16
C CYS A 28 0.09 -22.20 -18.04
N ASN A 29 1.22 -21.50 -17.79
CA ASN A 29 1.64 -20.26 -18.49
C ASN A 29 0.52 -19.21 -18.58
N LEU A 30 -0.30 -19.12 -17.54
CA LEU A 30 -1.44 -18.22 -17.48
C LEU A 30 -0.99 -16.78 -17.33
N THR A 31 -1.59 -15.91 -18.14
CA THR A 31 -1.40 -14.45 -18.11
C THR A 31 -2.73 -13.73 -17.84
N ASP A 32 -3.83 -14.32 -18.31
CA ASP A 32 -5.19 -13.78 -18.14
C ASP A 32 -6.02 -14.76 -17.30
N ILE A 33 -6.42 -14.26 -16.13
CA ILE A 33 -7.22 -14.96 -15.13
C ILE A 33 -8.59 -14.29 -14.91
N SER A 34 -9.05 -13.49 -15.87
CA SER A 34 -10.34 -12.76 -15.82
C SER A 34 -11.55 -13.64 -15.51
N ILE A 35 -11.49 -14.94 -15.85
CA ILE A 35 -12.57 -15.91 -15.60
C ILE A 35 -12.94 -16.07 -14.12
N PHE A 36 -12.02 -15.80 -13.18
CA PHE A 36 -12.31 -15.94 -11.76
C PHE A 36 -13.32 -14.92 -11.22
N SER A 37 -13.56 -13.82 -11.95
CA SER A 37 -14.66 -12.90 -11.66
C SER A 37 -16.04 -13.57 -11.71
N GLN A 38 -16.15 -14.71 -12.40
CA GLN A 38 -17.38 -15.50 -12.56
C GLN A 38 -17.41 -16.73 -11.63
N MET A 39 -16.47 -16.84 -10.67
CA MET A 39 -16.31 -18.02 -9.80
C MET A 39 -16.29 -17.64 -8.31
N PRO A 40 -17.36 -17.04 -7.76
CA PRO A 40 -17.36 -16.51 -6.39
C PRO A 40 -17.23 -17.60 -5.30
N ASN A 41 -17.54 -18.86 -5.63
CA ASN A 41 -17.56 -20.01 -4.73
C ASN A 41 -16.22 -20.75 -4.63
N ILE A 42 -15.17 -20.28 -5.31
CA ILE A 42 -13.87 -20.94 -5.26
C ILE A 42 -13.26 -20.79 -3.87
N GLU A 43 -12.78 -21.90 -3.29
CA GLU A 43 -12.24 -21.98 -1.93
C GLU A 43 -10.72 -22.19 -1.97
N VAL A 44 -10.21 -23.00 -2.91
CA VAL A 44 -8.78 -23.33 -3.03
C VAL A 44 -8.31 -23.12 -4.46
N LEU A 45 -7.31 -22.27 -4.64
CA LEU A 45 -6.80 -21.90 -5.96
C LEU A 45 -5.28 -22.00 -6.03
N THR A 46 -4.79 -22.91 -6.87
CA THR A 46 -3.36 -23.06 -7.18
C THR A 46 -3.03 -22.44 -8.54
N LEU A 47 -2.28 -21.34 -8.51
CA LEU A 47 -1.85 -20.58 -9.68
C LEU A 47 -0.33 -20.39 -9.72
N SER A 48 0.44 -21.20 -9.00
CA SER A 48 1.90 -21.07 -8.98
C SER A 48 2.53 -21.42 -10.32
N VAL A 49 3.70 -20.84 -10.60
CA VAL A 49 4.45 -21.03 -11.85
C VAL A 49 3.61 -20.62 -13.06
N ASN A 50 3.12 -19.38 -13.03
CA ASN A 50 2.42 -18.75 -14.14
C ASN A 50 3.05 -17.37 -14.40
N SER A 51 2.39 -16.52 -15.19
CA SER A 51 2.87 -15.18 -15.54
C SER A 51 1.79 -14.14 -15.22
N ILE A 52 1.12 -14.30 -14.07
CA ILE A 52 0.05 -13.42 -13.61
C ILE A 52 0.66 -12.12 -13.08
N THR A 53 0.13 -10.99 -13.53
CA THR A 53 0.59 -9.66 -13.14
C THR A 53 -0.42 -8.88 -12.29
N SER A 54 -1.71 -9.25 -12.33
CA SER A 54 -2.76 -8.57 -11.55
C SER A 54 -3.66 -9.57 -10.84
N LEU A 55 -4.10 -9.16 -9.65
CA LEU A 55 -5.01 -9.93 -8.79
C LEU A 55 -6.46 -9.39 -8.83
N SER A 56 -6.72 -8.35 -9.61
CA SER A 56 -8.05 -7.74 -9.73
C SER A 56 -9.19 -8.73 -10.02
N PRO A 57 -9.04 -9.79 -10.84
CA PRO A 57 -10.14 -10.72 -11.10
C PRO A 57 -10.51 -11.61 -9.89
N LEU A 58 -9.68 -11.65 -8.85
CA LEU A 58 -9.90 -12.42 -7.63
C LEU A 58 -10.70 -11.65 -6.57
N ALA A 59 -10.92 -10.34 -6.75
CA ALA A 59 -11.58 -9.50 -5.75
C ALA A 59 -13.00 -9.97 -5.38
N GLY A 60 -13.71 -10.60 -6.32
CA GLY A 60 -15.06 -11.16 -6.12
C GLY A 60 -15.10 -12.59 -5.55
N CYS A 61 -13.95 -13.24 -5.32
CA CYS A 61 -13.87 -14.63 -4.85
C CYS A 61 -14.02 -14.72 -3.32
N LEU A 62 -15.14 -14.25 -2.78
CA LEU A 62 -15.35 -14.09 -1.32
C LEU A 62 -15.24 -15.39 -0.52
N SER A 63 -15.39 -16.55 -1.17
CA SER A 63 -15.22 -17.87 -0.53
C SER A 63 -13.78 -18.37 -0.46
N LEU A 64 -12.82 -17.65 -1.05
CA LEU A 64 -11.44 -18.09 -1.19
C LEU A 64 -10.75 -18.18 0.18
N CYS A 65 -10.22 -19.37 0.48
CA CYS A 65 -9.56 -19.71 1.73
C CYS A 65 -8.04 -19.90 1.53
N GLU A 66 -7.64 -20.44 0.38
CA GLU A 66 -6.24 -20.75 0.06
C GLU A 66 -5.88 -20.28 -1.34
N LEU A 67 -4.82 -19.46 -1.45
CA LEU A 67 -4.33 -18.89 -2.70
C LEU A 67 -2.83 -19.08 -2.85
N TYR A 68 -2.44 -19.83 -3.88
CA TYR A 68 -1.04 -20.10 -4.17
C TYR A 68 -0.59 -19.41 -5.46
N LEU A 69 0.23 -18.38 -5.32
CA LEU A 69 0.73 -17.51 -6.40
C LEU A 69 2.27 -17.53 -6.53
N ARG A 70 2.95 -18.48 -5.89
CA ARG A 70 4.41 -18.63 -5.98
C ARG A 70 4.91 -18.59 -7.43
N ARG A 71 6.00 -17.86 -7.68
CA ARG A 71 6.64 -17.74 -9.00
C ARG A 71 5.66 -17.25 -10.08
N ASN A 72 5.14 -16.03 -9.86
CA ASN A 72 4.36 -15.25 -10.82
C ASN A 72 5.05 -13.89 -11.06
N MET A 73 4.37 -12.97 -11.75
CA MET A 73 4.90 -11.67 -12.15
C MET A 73 4.17 -10.51 -11.45
N ILE A 74 3.76 -10.71 -10.18
CA ILE A 74 3.07 -9.67 -9.41
C ILE A 74 4.07 -8.56 -9.09
N PRO A 75 3.88 -7.33 -9.62
CA PRO A 75 4.92 -6.31 -9.61
C PRO A 75 5.09 -5.60 -8.27
N SER A 76 4.03 -5.56 -7.45
CA SER A 76 3.95 -4.73 -6.25
C SER A 76 2.92 -5.27 -5.27
N LEU A 77 3.09 -4.96 -3.97
CA LEU A 77 2.12 -5.24 -2.92
C LEU A 77 0.81 -4.46 -3.08
N SER A 78 0.77 -3.42 -3.93
CA SER A 78 -0.47 -2.72 -4.32
C SER A 78 -1.59 -3.65 -4.78
N GLU A 79 -1.25 -4.76 -5.44
CA GLU A 79 -2.24 -5.76 -5.89
C GLU A 79 -2.97 -6.46 -4.73
N LEU A 80 -2.43 -6.43 -3.50
CA LEU A 80 -3.09 -6.99 -2.33
C LEU A 80 -4.35 -6.22 -1.93
N SER A 81 -4.51 -4.98 -2.38
CA SER A 81 -5.74 -4.22 -2.19
C SER A 81 -6.97 -4.95 -2.74
N HIS A 82 -6.80 -5.71 -3.83
CA HIS A 82 -7.85 -6.56 -4.41
C HIS A 82 -8.19 -7.78 -3.55
N LEU A 83 -7.29 -8.22 -2.67
CA LEU A 83 -7.52 -9.35 -1.78
C LEU A 83 -8.11 -8.94 -0.42
N ARG A 84 -8.11 -7.64 -0.07
CA ARG A 84 -8.68 -7.14 1.19
C ARG A 84 -10.13 -7.58 1.46
N PRO A 85 -11.03 -7.62 0.46
CA PRO A 85 -12.41 -8.10 0.68
C PRO A 85 -12.51 -9.59 1.02
N LEU A 86 -11.45 -10.38 0.80
CA LEU A 86 -11.44 -11.83 0.95
C LEU A 86 -11.25 -12.21 2.43
N THR A 87 -12.29 -11.97 3.22
CA THR A 87 -12.28 -12.16 4.68
C THR A 87 -11.99 -13.60 5.13
N ARG A 88 -12.21 -14.57 4.24
CA ARG A 88 -11.99 -16.01 4.47
C ARG A 88 -10.59 -16.48 4.09
N LEU A 89 -9.76 -15.63 3.47
CA LEU A 89 -8.42 -16.02 3.02
C LEU A 89 -7.52 -16.27 4.24
N ARG A 90 -7.05 -17.52 4.39
CA ARG A 90 -6.19 -17.96 5.50
C ARG A 90 -4.78 -18.30 5.04
N VAL A 91 -4.62 -18.79 3.82
CA VAL A 91 -3.33 -19.21 3.29
C VAL A 91 -3.01 -18.42 2.02
N LEU A 92 -1.87 -17.75 2.02
CA LEU A 92 -1.36 -17.01 0.88
C LEU A 92 0.11 -17.37 0.60
N TRP A 93 0.44 -17.59 -0.66
CA TRP A 93 1.82 -17.84 -1.08
C TRP A 93 2.17 -16.93 -2.25
N LEU A 94 3.07 -15.98 -2.03
CA LEU A 94 3.54 -14.97 -2.98
C LEU A 94 5.05 -15.03 -3.24
N ALA A 95 5.80 -15.88 -2.55
CA ALA A 95 7.24 -16.06 -2.75
C ALA A 95 7.63 -16.19 -4.24
N GLU A 96 8.84 -15.72 -4.58
CA GLU A 96 9.33 -15.66 -5.97
C GLU A 96 8.46 -14.77 -6.90
N ASN A 97 7.78 -13.77 -6.34
CA ASN A 97 7.20 -12.67 -7.12
C ASN A 97 8.02 -11.39 -6.96
N PRO A 98 8.05 -10.50 -7.97
CA PRO A 98 8.71 -9.20 -7.86
C PRO A 98 8.24 -8.36 -6.66
N CYS A 99 6.99 -8.52 -6.21
CA CYS A 99 6.43 -7.83 -5.05
C CYS A 99 7.12 -8.16 -3.71
N CYS A 100 7.89 -9.26 -3.62
CA CYS A 100 8.66 -9.59 -2.43
C CYS A 100 9.79 -8.58 -2.16
N GLY A 101 10.21 -7.83 -3.20
CA GLY A 101 11.23 -6.79 -3.08
C GLY A 101 12.57 -7.32 -2.57
N THR A 102 13.37 -6.40 -2.02
CA THR A 102 14.69 -6.70 -1.44
C THR A 102 14.66 -6.83 0.07
N ASP A 103 13.57 -6.45 0.73
CA ASP A 103 13.39 -6.50 2.18
C ASP A 103 12.28 -7.51 2.56
N PRO A 104 12.65 -8.74 2.95
CA PRO A 104 11.70 -9.75 3.38
C PRO A 104 10.92 -9.39 4.65
N GLY A 105 11.51 -8.58 5.54
CA GLY A 105 10.89 -8.18 6.81
C GLY A 105 9.75 -7.20 6.54
N GLN A 106 10.04 -6.12 5.83
CA GLN A 106 9.02 -5.14 5.44
C GLN A 106 7.94 -5.80 4.56
N TYR A 107 8.32 -6.67 3.63
CA TYR A 107 7.38 -7.43 2.82
C TYR A 107 6.37 -8.20 3.69
N ARG A 108 6.87 -8.97 4.67
CA ARG A 108 6.02 -9.79 5.53
C ARG A 108 5.08 -8.92 6.36
N LEU A 109 5.60 -7.87 6.99
CA LEU A 109 4.79 -6.94 7.79
C LEU A 109 3.72 -6.24 6.93
N THR A 110 4.08 -5.75 5.75
CA THR A 110 3.14 -5.07 4.84
C THR A 110 2.03 -6.01 4.35
N VAL A 111 2.34 -7.29 4.05
CA VAL A 111 1.33 -8.30 3.68
C VAL A 111 0.38 -8.55 4.85
N LEU A 112 0.91 -8.76 6.05
CA LEU A 112 0.12 -9.04 7.24
C LEU A 112 -0.74 -7.85 7.68
N ARG A 113 -0.24 -6.61 7.53
CA ARG A 113 -1.04 -5.39 7.75
C ARG A 113 -2.23 -5.32 6.79
N CYS A 114 -2.02 -5.69 5.54
CA CYS A 114 -3.08 -5.68 4.52
C CYS A 114 -4.10 -6.81 4.69
N LEU A 115 -3.65 -7.97 5.17
CA LEU A 115 -4.44 -9.19 5.29
C LEU A 115 -4.24 -9.81 6.69
N PRO A 116 -4.74 -9.14 7.75
CA PRO A 116 -4.49 -9.54 9.15
C PRO A 116 -5.15 -10.86 9.55
N ARG A 117 -5.99 -11.44 8.69
CA ARG A 117 -6.69 -12.72 8.92
C ARG A 117 -5.90 -13.94 8.42
N LEU A 118 -4.74 -13.73 7.81
CA LEU A 118 -3.87 -14.81 7.33
C LEU A 118 -3.33 -15.64 8.49
N GLN A 119 -3.37 -16.95 8.32
CA GLN A 119 -2.77 -17.93 9.23
C GLN A 119 -1.45 -18.47 8.68
N LYS A 120 -1.24 -18.40 7.37
CA LYS A 120 -0.02 -18.88 6.72
C LYS A 120 0.36 -17.98 5.55
N LEU A 121 1.61 -17.53 5.54
CA LEU A 121 2.21 -16.75 4.47
C LEU A 121 3.51 -17.42 4.02
N ASP A 122 3.65 -17.70 2.73
CA ASP A 122 4.88 -18.26 2.11
C ASP A 122 5.40 -19.52 2.79
N ASN A 123 4.47 -20.42 3.10
CA ASN A 123 4.72 -21.66 3.84
C ASN A 123 5.13 -21.48 5.31
N GLN A 124 5.14 -20.26 5.84
CA GLN A 124 5.39 -19.97 7.25
C GLN A 124 4.08 -19.67 7.97
N VAL A 125 3.92 -20.23 9.17
CA VAL A 125 2.78 -19.91 10.04
C VAL A 125 2.88 -18.43 10.43
N VAL A 126 1.73 -17.77 10.53
CA VAL A 126 1.62 -16.39 11.00
C VAL A 126 1.21 -16.45 12.46
N THR A 127 1.95 -15.73 13.30
CA THR A 127 1.68 -15.61 14.74
C THR A 127 0.90 -14.33 15.04
N GLU A 128 0.22 -14.29 16.19
CA GLU A 128 -0.55 -13.10 16.59
C GLU A 128 0.37 -11.91 16.88
N GLU A 129 1.58 -12.19 17.39
CA GLU A 129 2.62 -11.20 17.64
C GLU A 129 3.08 -10.53 16.34
N GLU A 130 3.28 -11.30 15.26
CA GLU A 130 3.63 -10.76 13.96
C GLU A 130 2.52 -9.88 13.37
N ILE A 131 1.25 -10.25 13.59
CA ILE A 131 0.11 -9.43 13.16
C ILE A 131 0.08 -8.11 13.95
N ALA A 132 0.32 -8.15 15.26
CA ALA A 132 0.39 -6.95 16.08
C ALA A 132 1.52 -6.01 15.63
N LEU A 133 2.71 -6.57 15.39
CA LEU A 133 3.85 -5.83 14.84
C LEU A 133 3.53 -5.25 13.45
N ALA A 134 2.90 -6.02 12.58
CA ALA A 134 2.51 -5.56 11.25
C ALA A 134 1.50 -4.40 11.28
N LEU A 135 0.58 -4.39 12.24
CA LEU A 135 -0.37 -3.29 12.41
C LEU A 135 0.31 -2.00 12.90
N MET A 136 1.41 -2.11 13.65
CA MET A 136 2.19 -0.97 14.12
C MET A 136 3.18 -0.45 13.07
N GLU A 137 3.96 -1.36 12.46
CA GLU A 137 5.13 -1.02 11.64
C GLU A 137 4.94 -1.27 10.13
N GLY A 138 3.93 -2.05 9.73
CA GLY A 138 3.71 -2.38 8.32
C GLY A 138 3.34 -1.14 7.50
N GLU A 139 3.73 -1.10 6.23
CA GLU A 139 3.32 0.00 5.35
C GLU A 139 1.86 -0.14 4.91
N GLU A 140 1.15 0.98 4.81
CA GLU A 140 -0.16 0.99 4.19
C GLU A 140 -0.04 0.92 2.67
N VAL A 141 -0.48 -0.21 2.13
CA VAL A 141 -0.66 -0.36 0.70
C VAL A 141 -1.88 0.46 0.27
N THR A 142 -1.64 1.57 -0.42
CA THR A 142 -2.70 2.32 -1.09
C THR A 142 -3.13 1.60 -2.38
N THR A 143 -4.40 1.76 -2.76
CA THR A 143 -4.93 1.16 -4.00
C THR A 143 -4.10 1.59 -5.20
N PRO A 144 -3.82 0.70 -6.17
CA PRO A 144 -3.21 1.12 -7.42
C PRO A 144 -4.07 2.22 -8.07
N PRO A 145 -3.47 3.27 -8.65
CA PRO A 145 -4.21 4.29 -9.37
C PRO A 145 -4.87 3.64 -10.60
N GLY A 146 -6.16 3.30 -10.48
CA GLY A 146 -6.89 2.66 -11.59
C GLY A 146 -8.19 1.92 -11.25
N SER A 147 -8.57 1.74 -9.98
CA SER A 147 -9.82 1.03 -9.63
C SER A 147 -10.93 1.98 -9.21
N ILE A 148 -11.59 2.63 -10.18
CA ILE A 148 -12.91 3.23 -9.96
C ILE A 148 -13.96 2.24 -10.47
N GLN A 149 -14.63 1.53 -9.57
CA GLN A 149 -15.97 1.01 -9.85
C GLN A 149 -16.78 0.85 -8.56
N ASN A 150 -17.61 1.88 -8.32
CA ASN A 150 -18.95 1.90 -7.72
C ASN A 150 -19.29 1.14 -6.42
N GLN A 151 -19.69 1.97 -5.44
CA GLN A 151 -20.91 1.87 -4.63
C GLN A 151 -21.01 0.69 -3.66
N LEU A 152 -20.64 0.95 -2.40
CA LEU A 152 -21.48 0.53 -1.27
C LEU A 152 -22.01 1.78 -0.57
N SER A 153 -23.32 1.91 -0.65
CA SER A 153 -24.13 2.88 0.07
C SER A 153 -23.95 2.72 1.58
N THR A 154 -23.70 3.81 2.26
CA THR A 154 -24.11 3.97 3.67
C THR A 154 -25.13 5.09 3.71
N ASN A 155 -26.40 4.70 3.79
CA ASN A 155 -27.48 5.59 4.22
C ASN A 155 -27.22 5.98 5.68
N GLY A 156 -27.55 7.24 5.99
CA GLY A 156 -27.01 7.99 7.11
C GLY A 156 -27.41 7.56 8.52
N LEU A 157 -26.62 8.08 9.48
CA LEU A 157 -26.99 8.78 10.71
C LEU A 157 -25.69 9.15 11.46
N PRO A 158 -25.72 10.12 12.40
CA PRO A 158 -24.85 11.29 12.35
C PRO A 158 -23.74 11.29 13.41
N ASP A 159 -22.77 12.16 13.16
CA ASP A 159 -21.96 12.92 14.12
C ASP A 159 -21.72 12.28 15.50
N ALA A 160 -20.56 11.63 15.62
CA ALA A 160 -19.82 11.59 16.86
C ALA A 160 -18.33 11.79 16.55
N GLU A 161 -17.91 13.04 16.68
CA GLU A 161 -16.61 13.47 17.20
C GLU A 161 -15.40 12.62 16.76
N THR A 162 -14.89 12.89 15.55
CA THR A 162 -13.51 12.54 15.21
C THR A 162 -12.62 13.75 15.46
N GLU A 163 -12.27 13.92 16.72
CA GLU A 163 -11.14 14.74 17.12
C GLU A 163 -9.85 13.98 16.71
N ASN A 164 -8.96 14.66 16.00
CA ASN A 164 -7.55 14.31 15.75
C ASN A 164 -7.21 13.35 14.59
N ASP A 165 -7.26 13.85 13.35
CA ASP A 165 -6.33 13.44 12.28
C ASP A 165 -5.53 14.68 11.82
N PRO A 166 -4.20 14.78 12.06
CA PRO A 166 -3.45 16.04 11.88
C PRO A 166 -3.22 16.48 10.43
N LEU A 167 -3.66 15.73 9.41
CA LEU A 167 -3.31 16.01 8.01
C LEU A 167 -4.49 16.03 7.03
N ASN A 168 -5.73 15.97 7.50
CA ASN A 168 -6.90 16.10 6.62
C ASN A 168 -7.55 17.49 6.74
N TYR A 169 -6.79 18.55 6.42
CA TYR A 169 -7.38 19.88 6.30
C TYR A 169 -8.08 20.02 4.95
N ASN A 170 -9.39 20.13 5.01
CA ASN A 170 -10.21 20.45 3.85
C ASN A 170 -9.87 21.88 3.36
N MET A 171 -9.95 22.13 2.05
CA MET A 171 -9.76 23.46 1.44
C MET A 171 -10.66 24.53 2.11
N GLU A 172 -11.84 24.13 2.59
CA GLU A 172 -12.73 25.01 3.35
C GLU A 172 -12.16 25.39 4.73
N GLU A 173 -11.47 24.49 5.43
CA GLU A 173 -10.83 24.80 6.71
C GLU A 173 -9.60 25.68 6.52
N THR A 174 -8.83 25.42 5.46
CA THR A 174 -7.68 26.26 5.08
C THR A 174 -8.11 27.70 4.79
N ASN A 175 -9.23 27.89 4.10
CA ASN A 175 -9.76 29.23 3.84
C ASN A 175 -10.34 29.90 5.10
N LYS A 176 -10.94 29.13 6.03
CA LYS A 176 -11.38 29.67 7.33
C LYS A 176 -10.22 30.16 8.19
N ILE A 177 -9.10 29.43 8.22
CA ILE A 177 -7.89 29.84 8.96
C ILE A 177 -7.31 31.13 8.34
N ARG A 178 -7.27 31.22 7.00
CA ARG A 178 -6.81 32.44 6.31
C ARG A 178 -7.67 33.66 6.64
N GLU A 179 -8.99 33.50 6.70
CA GLU A 179 -9.89 34.60 6.99
C GLU A 179 -9.74 35.11 8.44
N GLN A 180 -9.52 34.20 9.40
CA GLN A 180 -9.22 34.57 10.80
C GLN A 180 -7.88 35.30 10.97
N LEU A 181 -6.93 35.04 10.08
CA LEU A 181 -5.63 35.72 10.03
C LEU A 181 -5.64 36.98 9.14
N GLY A 182 -6.81 37.41 8.64
CA GLY A 182 -6.96 38.61 7.81
C GLY A 182 -6.46 38.45 6.35
N MET A 183 -6.25 37.22 5.89
CA MET A 183 -5.78 36.89 4.54
C MET A 183 -6.91 36.54 3.58
N LYS A 184 -6.67 36.74 2.27
CA LYS A 184 -7.65 36.44 1.21
C LYS A 184 -7.81 34.92 0.99
N PRO A 185 -9.04 34.42 0.79
CA PRO A 185 -9.29 33.01 0.51
C PRO A 185 -8.76 32.58 -0.86
N LEU A 186 -8.35 31.31 -0.96
CA LEU A 186 -7.89 30.68 -2.20
C LEU A 186 -9.09 30.29 -3.07
N SER A 187 -9.16 30.83 -4.29
CA SER A 187 -10.13 30.41 -5.31
C SER A 187 -9.61 29.19 -6.09
N ARG A 188 -10.50 28.23 -6.36
CA ARG A 188 -10.21 26.96 -7.05
C ARG A 188 -9.80 27.14 -8.52
N ASP A 189 -10.05 28.31 -9.11
CA ASP A 189 -9.90 28.56 -10.55
C ASP A 189 -8.49 28.97 -11.00
N LYS A 190 -7.47 28.91 -10.12
CA LYS A 190 -6.08 29.25 -10.48
C LYS A 190 -5.19 28.06 -10.83
N PHE A 191 -5.76 26.86 -10.95
CA PHE A 191 -5.04 25.67 -11.39
C PHE A 191 -5.70 25.10 -12.66
N PRO A 192 -5.10 25.32 -13.85
CA PRO A 192 -5.56 24.66 -15.06
C PRO A 192 -5.33 23.15 -14.93
N SER A 193 -6.39 22.39 -15.14
CA SER A 193 -6.36 20.92 -15.25
C SER A 193 -5.47 20.50 -16.42
N LEU A 194 -4.23 20.08 -16.15
CA LEU A 194 -3.39 19.48 -17.17
C LEU A 194 -3.74 18.01 -17.35
N SER A 195 -4.51 17.77 -18.41
CA SER A 195 -4.52 16.51 -19.16
C SER A 195 -3.09 16.03 -19.46
N SER A 196 -2.90 14.71 -19.38
CA SER A 196 -1.65 13.93 -19.39
C SER A 196 -0.62 14.28 -20.49
N PRO A 197 0.67 13.95 -20.28
CA PRO A 197 1.22 12.87 -21.11
C PRO A 197 2.20 11.90 -20.41
N SER A 198 2.29 10.73 -21.03
CA SER A 198 3.21 9.64 -20.78
C SER A 198 4.66 10.00 -21.17
N THR A 199 5.60 9.93 -20.22
CA THR A 199 6.96 9.42 -20.44
C THR A 199 7.54 8.95 -19.11
N ARG A 200 8.14 7.75 -19.14
CA ARG A 200 8.52 6.94 -17.99
C ARG A 200 10.03 6.85 -17.94
N GLU A 201 10.74 7.92 -17.59
CA GLU A 201 12.16 7.85 -17.23
C GLU A 201 12.44 8.79 -16.04
N THR A 202 13.32 8.37 -15.12
CA THR A 202 13.84 9.09 -13.92
C THR A 202 12.89 9.46 -12.76
N LYS A 203 12.02 8.54 -12.28
CA LYS A 203 11.07 8.80 -11.17
C LYS A 203 11.67 9.10 -9.77
N THR A 204 12.90 8.69 -9.44
CA THR A 204 13.47 8.97 -8.10
C THR A 204 14.15 10.34 -8.00
N SER A 205 14.79 10.81 -9.07
CA SER A 205 15.38 12.15 -9.14
C SER A 205 14.29 13.22 -9.33
N LEU A 206 13.31 12.96 -10.19
CA LEU A 206 12.17 13.86 -10.42
C LEU A 206 11.33 14.06 -9.14
N ARG A 207 11.09 13.03 -8.32
CA ARG A 207 10.33 13.21 -7.07
C ARG A 207 11.03 14.15 -6.09
N LYS A 208 12.35 14.01 -5.90
CA LYS A 208 13.13 14.94 -5.07
C LYS A 208 13.11 16.36 -5.66
N SER A 209 13.22 16.49 -6.99
CA SER A 209 13.08 17.78 -7.69
C SER A 209 11.71 18.40 -7.47
N HIS A 210 10.62 17.66 -7.66
CA HIS A 210 9.26 18.18 -7.50
C HIS A 210 8.93 18.57 -6.07
N THR A 211 9.45 17.84 -5.07
CA THR A 211 9.32 18.26 -3.67
C THR A 211 10.12 19.53 -3.39
N LEU A 212 11.34 19.66 -3.94
CA LEU A 212 12.15 20.87 -3.81
C LEU A 212 11.50 22.07 -4.53
N ASP A 213 10.95 21.85 -5.73
CA ASP A 213 10.25 22.87 -6.50
C ASP A 213 8.97 23.34 -5.80
N ALA A 214 8.21 22.42 -5.20
CA ALA A 214 7.05 22.76 -4.39
C ALA A 214 7.44 23.56 -3.14
N VAL A 215 8.51 23.15 -2.44
CA VAL A 215 9.04 23.90 -1.29
C VAL A 215 9.54 25.29 -1.72
N LEU A 216 10.23 25.40 -2.85
CA LEU A 216 10.70 26.68 -3.38
C LEU A 216 9.56 27.61 -3.81
N LEU A 217 8.49 27.06 -4.38
CA LEU A 217 7.29 27.84 -4.71
C LEU A 217 6.60 28.35 -3.43
N LEU A 218 6.46 27.50 -2.42
CA LEU A 218 5.90 27.89 -1.13
C LEU A 218 6.75 28.98 -0.46
N LEU A 219 8.08 28.85 -0.48
CA LEU A 219 9.00 29.85 0.08
C LEU A 219 8.96 31.19 -0.67
N LYS A 220 8.64 31.19 -1.98
CA LYS A 220 8.54 32.42 -2.79
C LYS A 220 7.29 33.25 -2.49
N ASP A 221 6.24 32.62 -1.99
CA ASP A 221 4.97 33.26 -1.66
C ASP A 221 4.93 33.80 -0.21
N LEU A 222 6.00 33.61 0.57
CA LEU A 222 6.11 34.06 1.97
C LEU A 222 6.75 35.45 2.10
N GLU A 223 6.27 36.22 3.07
CA GLU A 223 6.85 37.52 3.45
C GLU A 223 8.06 37.36 4.40
N GLU A 224 8.84 38.43 4.62
CA GLU A 224 10.13 38.35 5.36
C GLU A 224 9.99 37.75 6.76
N GLU A 225 8.91 38.09 7.48
CA GLU A 225 8.66 37.61 8.84
C GLU A 225 8.31 36.11 8.86
N GLU A 226 7.54 35.64 7.87
CA GLU A 226 7.17 34.23 7.74
C GLU A 226 8.40 33.38 7.36
N LEU A 227 9.27 33.92 6.53
CA LEU A 227 10.53 33.26 6.14
C LEU A 227 11.47 33.08 7.34
N ARG A 228 11.50 34.05 8.28
CA ARG A 228 12.27 33.93 9.53
C ARG A 228 11.75 32.81 10.43
N ILE A 229 10.43 32.63 10.52
CA ILE A 229 9.83 31.53 11.30
C ILE A 229 10.24 30.18 10.71
N VAL A 230 10.16 30.03 9.38
CA VAL A 230 10.58 28.80 8.69
C VAL A 230 12.07 28.55 8.90
N HIS A 231 12.91 29.59 8.84
CA HIS A 231 14.34 29.47 9.12
C HIS A 231 14.63 28.99 10.56
N THR A 232 14.00 29.59 11.56
CA THR A 232 14.19 29.17 12.96
C THR A 232 13.69 27.75 13.20
N ALA A 233 12.53 27.38 12.63
CA ALA A 233 11.99 26.03 12.77
C ALA A 233 12.89 24.97 12.09
N THR A 234 13.43 25.28 10.91
CA THR A 234 14.38 24.40 10.21
C THR A 234 15.71 24.29 10.94
N GLN A 235 16.23 25.38 11.49
CA GLN A 235 17.44 25.37 12.30
C GLN A 235 17.27 24.55 13.59
N ASN A 236 16.14 24.70 14.30
CA ASN A 236 15.84 23.89 15.48
C ASN A 236 15.73 22.40 15.13
N ARG A 237 15.08 22.06 14.01
CA ARG A 237 15.01 20.67 13.54
C ARG A 237 16.40 20.12 13.19
N LEU A 238 17.26 20.91 12.54
CA LEU A 238 18.64 20.52 12.24
C LEU A 238 19.46 20.30 13.52
N GLN A 239 19.29 21.14 14.53
CA GLN A 239 19.94 20.99 15.83
C GLN A 239 19.51 19.70 16.55
N MET A 240 18.22 19.33 16.49
CA MET A 240 17.75 18.05 17.04
C MET A 240 18.44 16.86 16.36
N TYR A 241 18.59 16.88 15.02
CA TYR A 241 19.32 15.82 14.32
C TYR A 241 20.80 15.74 14.69
N THR A 242 21.46 16.88 14.97
CA THR A 242 22.86 16.87 15.43
C THR A 242 23.00 16.36 16.86
N LEU A 243 22.07 16.71 17.76
CA LEU A 243 22.03 16.22 19.14
C LEU A 243 21.77 14.71 19.20
N ASP A 244 20.85 14.20 18.38
CA ASP A 244 20.60 12.76 18.26
C ASP A 244 21.83 12.01 17.73
N SER A 245 22.60 12.63 16.83
CA SER A 245 23.85 12.07 16.32
C SER A 245 25.01 12.10 17.32
N GLU A 246 25.09 13.10 18.20
CA GLU A 246 26.10 13.19 19.26
C GLU A 246 25.79 12.22 20.42
N MET A 247 24.52 12.10 20.80
CA MET A 247 24.04 11.11 21.79
C MET A 247 24.34 9.66 21.37
N LEU A 248 24.24 9.36 20.07
CA LEU A 248 24.61 8.04 19.55
C LEU A 248 26.12 7.78 19.66
N ASN A 249 26.95 8.81 19.47
CA ASN A 249 28.40 8.71 19.47
C ASN A 249 28.98 8.56 20.88
N ASP A 250 28.43 9.26 21.88
CA ASP A 250 28.84 9.14 23.29
C ASP A 250 28.46 7.78 23.89
N SER A 251 27.31 7.21 23.47
CA SER A 251 26.88 5.86 23.85
C SER A 251 27.83 4.78 23.27
N LEU A 252 28.35 5.00 22.07
CA LEU A 252 29.32 4.10 21.43
C LEU A 252 30.73 4.18 22.06
N GLN A 253 31.13 5.34 22.60
CA GLN A 253 32.41 5.48 23.29
C GLN A 253 32.40 4.89 24.71
N THR A 254 31.30 5.03 25.44
CA THR A 254 31.14 4.47 26.79
C THR A 254 31.06 2.94 26.80
N GLN A 255 30.49 2.33 25.75
CA GLN A 255 30.52 0.87 25.58
C GLN A 255 31.94 0.34 25.30
N LYS A 256 32.75 1.09 24.55
CA LYS A 256 34.10 0.67 24.14
C LYS A 256 35.15 0.73 25.25
N THR A 257 34.97 1.58 26.25
CA THR A 257 35.89 1.69 27.40
C THR A 257 35.61 0.63 28.47
N ALA A 258 34.40 0.09 28.55
CA ALA A 258 34.05 -0.99 29.47
C ALA A 258 34.65 -2.35 29.05
N ASP A 259 34.76 -2.63 27.75
CA ASP A 259 35.29 -3.90 27.22
C ASP A 259 36.83 -4.01 27.23
N ILE A 260 37.56 -2.96 27.63
CA ILE A 260 39.03 -2.96 27.69
C ILE A 260 39.55 -3.24 29.12
N GLN A 261 38.68 -3.30 30.13
CA GLN A 261 39.06 -3.52 31.53
C GLN A 261 38.68 -4.89 32.13
N HIS A 262 38.36 -5.89 31.31
CA HIS A 262 38.15 -7.28 31.77
C HIS A 262 39.09 -8.29 31.11
#